data_AF-A0A7C7X2E5-F1
#
_entry.id   AF-A0A7C7X2E5-F1
#
_cell.length_a   1.000
_cell.length_b   1.000
_cell.length_c   1.000
_cell.angle_alpha   90.00
_cell.angle_beta   90.00
_cell.angle_gamma   90.00
#
_symmetry.space_group_name_H-M   'P 1'
#
loop_
_entity.id
_entity.type
_entity.pdbx_description
1 polymer ?
#
loop_
_entity_poly.entity_id
_entity_poly.type
_entity_poly.pdbx_seq_one_letter_code
_entity_poly.pdbx_strand_id
1 'polypeptide(L)'
;MDAHLNEIVLDDCVTGLGDLAAGSVNLVFADPPFNIGYDYDVYDDTVERDQYIEWSSKWMSAVHRVLQPNGTFWFAIGDDYAADLKLASQDVGFHCRSWVIWYYTFGVNCSKKFTRSHTHLFYFVKNAKDFVFRDDDLDNRVPSARELVYNDKRANPTGRLPDDTWIIRPADAVGELVSDDDGTWNPYGSVPPLDDNRTFTLRPQDLDQCFTRSEDTWYFPRVAGTFKERAGFHGCQMPEQLLGRIIRTCSNTGDVVLDPFAGSATTLAVAKKLGRQFIGFEVSKDYVCYGNDRLNSICVGDRLDGSPEPLKSAPKTSVKRGKRSTAEERAVQDVAAKEQRYSNFQRELTDVGIAEAFRRTHDGFSADRVVADPQLNQQFVEACERLDLVGNARSWNTTLFRLRKAGKLSHIQSWQRTTLSWDECDEYLFASEVAWQSMVNSQAASSLDEIFCDPNLASQFDDRARRLAPGHDSFKYRWGALMIRKEAKAARCRAEVLTVPRRFGEIRPIDELDIASLPAGSAGLYLLSESPTQKLYVGETLDLRRRLELIRQQSNAWLDVADASILIQFLPMDNLMAGKLAWQSCIAKKYAPRLNCFELRSAS
;
A
#
# COMPACT_ATOMS: atom_id res chain seq x y z
N MET A 1 -6.41 -38.40 -0.53
CA MET A 1 -6.56 -37.93 0.86
C MET A 1 -7.00 -36.46 0.77
N ASP A 2 -8.01 -36.20 -0.09
CA ASP A 2 -8.22 -34.89 -0.75
C ASP A 2 -9.70 -34.63 -1.09
N ALA A 3 -10.63 -35.45 -0.61
CA ALA A 3 -12.05 -35.24 -0.91
C ALA A 3 -12.52 -33.99 -0.17
N HIS A 4 -13.10 -33.03 -0.91
CA HIS A 4 -13.79 -31.83 -0.42
C HIS A 4 -12.93 -30.62 -0.01
N LEU A 5 -11.63 -30.57 -0.35
CA LEU A 5 -10.84 -29.35 -0.15
C LEU A 5 -11.33 -28.20 -1.04
N ASN A 6 -11.51 -27.04 -0.44
CA ASN A 6 -12.03 -25.80 -1.03
C ASN A 6 -13.45 -25.93 -1.60
N GLU A 7 -14.30 -26.73 -0.95
CA GLU A 7 -15.66 -27.01 -1.38
C GLU A 7 -16.68 -26.74 -0.25
N ILE A 8 -17.90 -26.35 -0.64
CA ILE A 8 -19.10 -26.47 0.21
C ILE A 8 -19.84 -27.75 -0.20
N VAL A 9 -19.85 -28.74 0.68
CA VAL A 9 -20.50 -30.02 0.45
C VAL A 9 -21.97 -29.92 0.84
N LEU A 10 -22.85 -30.29 -0.09
CA LEU A 10 -24.29 -30.40 0.17
C LEU A 10 -24.57 -31.71 0.94
N ASP A 11 -24.51 -31.66 2.26
CA ASP A 11 -24.72 -32.81 3.13
C ASP A 11 -25.06 -32.40 4.58
N ASP A 12 -25.59 -33.34 5.36
CA ASP A 12 -25.71 -33.20 6.81
C ASP A 12 -24.31 -33.14 7.46
N CYS A 13 -24.14 -32.19 8.38
CA CYS A 13 -22.84 -31.95 9.00
C CYS A 13 -22.31 -33.17 9.79
N VAL A 14 -23.16 -33.93 10.49
CA VAL A 14 -22.70 -35.09 11.28
C VAL A 14 -22.25 -36.22 10.34
N THR A 15 -23.02 -36.45 9.29
CA THR A 15 -22.73 -37.47 8.27
C THR A 15 -21.46 -37.11 7.49
N GLY A 16 -21.41 -35.90 6.92
CA GLY A 16 -20.27 -35.43 6.14
C GLY A 16 -18.98 -35.31 6.97
N LEU A 17 -19.06 -34.87 8.23
CA LEU A 17 -17.92 -34.93 9.15
C LEU A 17 -17.48 -36.37 9.42
N GLY A 18 -18.37 -37.36 9.37
CA GLY A 18 -18.07 -38.79 9.50
C GLY A 18 -17.16 -39.32 8.40
N ASP A 19 -17.29 -38.80 7.18
CA ASP A 19 -16.51 -39.21 6.01
C ASP A 19 -15.10 -38.63 5.97
N LEU A 20 -14.85 -37.56 6.73
CA LEU A 20 -13.51 -36.98 6.84
C LEU A 20 -12.56 -37.85 7.67
N ALA A 21 -11.27 -37.82 7.33
CA ALA A 21 -10.24 -38.51 8.09
C ALA A 21 -10.06 -37.88 9.49
N ALA A 22 -9.70 -38.68 10.48
CA ALA A 22 -9.36 -38.15 11.80
C ALA A 22 -8.10 -37.27 11.73
N GLY A 23 -8.10 -36.13 12.42
CA GLY A 23 -6.97 -35.19 12.40
C GLY A 23 -6.70 -34.52 11.05
N SER A 24 -7.70 -34.36 10.18
CA SER A 24 -7.55 -33.76 8.85
C SER A 24 -7.72 -32.24 8.81
N VAL A 25 -8.19 -31.60 9.88
CA VAL A 25 -8.44 -30.14 9.91
C VAL A 25 -7.68 -29.42 11.02
N ASN A 26 -7.29 -28.16 10.79
CA ASN A 26 -6.49 -27.37 11.73
C ASN A 26 -7.36 -26.49 12.64
N LEU A 27 -8.40 -25.89 12.07
CA LEU A 27 -9.29 -24.96 12.75
C LEU A 27 -10.74 -25.24 12.36
N VAL A 28 -11.64 -25.29 13.33
CA VAL A 28 -13.08 -25.38 13.10
C VAL A 28 -13.75 -24.14 13.69
N PHE A 29 -14.61 -23.48 12.91
CA PHE A 29 -15.54 -22.47 13.42
C PHE A 29 -16.96 -22.90 13.07
N ALA A 30 -17.84 -23.00 14.07
CA ALA A 30 -19.22 -23.40 13.90
C ALA A 30 -20.19 -22.29 14.32
N ASP A 31 -21.16 -21.98 13.46
CA ASP A 31 -22.32 -21.13 13.78
C ASP A 31 -23.60 -21.95 13.67
N PRO A 32 -23.86 -22.87 14.63
CA PRO A 32 -25.02 -23.75 14.58
C PRO A 32 -26.34 -22.96 14.66
N PRO A 33 -27.49 -23.56 14.28
CA PRO A 33 -28.80 -23.04 14.63
C PRO A 33 -28.93 -22.85 16.15
N PHE A 34 -29.44 -21.71 16.61
CA PHE A 34 -29.49 -21.37 18.04
C PHE A 34 -30.69 -21.95 18.78
N ASN A 35 -31.57 -22.67 18.08
CA ASN A 35 -32.81 -23.24 18.59
C ASN A 35 -33.73 -22.18 19.22
N ILE A 36 -33.90 -21.07 18.49
CA ILE A 36 -34.69 -19.89 18.89
C ILE A 36 -35.97 -19.72 18.05
N GLY A 37 -36.28 -20.69 17.19
CA GLY A 37 -37.38 -20.64 16.24
C GLY A 37 -37.14 -19.73 15.05
N TYR A 38 -35.88 -19.65 14.58
CA TYR A 38 -35.57 -19.00 13.32
C TYR A 38 -36.10 -19.82 12.13
N ASP A 39 -36.69 -19.15 11.15
CA ASP A 39 -37.28 -19.80 9.96
C ASP A 39 -36.20 -20.06 8.91
N TYR A 40 -35.62 -21.27 8.94
CA TYR A 40 -34.72 -21.77 7.90
C TYR A 40 -35.52 -22.46 6.78
N ASP A 41 -34.92 -22.57 5.61
CA ASP A 41 -35.55 -23.20 4.44
C ASP A 41 -35.69 -24.73 4.58
N VAL A 42 -34.74 -25.39 5.24
CA VAL A 42 -34.69 -26.86 5.35
C VAL A 42 -34.55 -27.40 6.78
N TYR A 43 -34.34 -26.56 7.80
CA TYR A 43 -34.07 -26.98 9.18
C TYR A 43 -35.13 -26.45 10.16
N ASP A 44 -35.56 -27.29 11.10
CA ASP A 44 -36.47 -26.90 12.19
C ASP A 44 -35.68 -26.40 13.40
N ASP A 45 -35.76 -25.10 13.70
CA ASP A 45 -35.06 -24.45 14.81
C ASP A 45 -35.88 -24.42 16.12
N THR A 46 -36.85 -25.33 16.26
CA THR A 46 -37.72 -25.47 17.46
C THR A 46 -37.67 -26.88 18.07
N VAL A 47 -36.49 -27.48 18.08
CA VAL A 47 -36.24 -28.81 18.65
C VAL A 47 -36.32 -28.77 20.18
N GLU A 48 -36.80 -29.87 20.76
CA GLU A 48 -36.82 -30.07 22.21
C GLU A 48 -35.40 -30.01 22.81
N ARG A 49 -35.30 -29.44 24.01
CA ARG A 49 -34.01 -29.08 24.64
C ARG A 49 -33.00 -30.23 24.66
N ASP A 50 -33.39 -31.39 25.16
CA ASP A 50 -32.48 -32.53 25.31
C ASP A 50 -32.07 -33.12 23.96
N GLN A 51 -32.98 -33.08 22.97
CA GLN A 51 -32.68 -33.51 21.61
C GLN A 51 -31.69 -32.56 20.93
N TYR A 52 -31.82 -31.24 21.14
CA TYR A 52 -30.88 -30.24 20.64
C TYR A 52 -29.48 -30.42 21.26
N ILE A 53 -29.40 -30.68 22.57
CA ILE A 53 -28.12 -30.95 23.26
C ILE A 53 -27.50 -32.26 22.77
N GLU A 54 -28.29 -33.31 22.60
CA GLU A 54 -27.83 -34.61 22.10
C GLU A 54 -27.31 -34.49 20.66
N TRP A 55 -28.09 -33.84 19.78
CA TRP A 55 -27.66 -33.53 18.41
C TRP A 55 -26.38 -32.69 18.41
N SER A 56 -26.30 -31.70 19.30
CA SER A 56 -25.12 -30.86 19.37
C SER A 56 -23.87 -31.62 19.79
N SER A 57 -24.02 -32.53 20.74
CA SER A 57 -22.96 -33.43 21.19
C SER A 57 -22.45 -34.35 20.07
N LYS A 58 -23.31 -34.74 19.12
CA LYS A 58 -22.92 -35.56 17.96
C LYS A 58 -21.99 -34.80 17.01
N TRP A 59 -22.37 -33.59 16.58
CA TRP A 59 -21.50 -32.81 15.70
C TRP A 59 -20.23 -32.35 16.42
N MET A 60 -20.29 -32.00 17.71
CA MET A 60 -19.09 -31.68 18.51
C MET A 60 -18.13 -32.87 18.62
N SER A 61 -18.65 -34.08 18.80
CA SER A 61 -17.84 -35.31 18.81
C SER A 61 -17.18 -35.58 17.46
N ALA A 62 -17.91 -35.34 16.36
CA ALA A 62 -17.37 -35.47 15.01
C ALA A 62 -16.28 -34.42 14.74
N VAL A 63 -16.50 -33.16 15.14
CA VAL A 63 -15.50 -32.08 15.11
C VAL A 63 -14.25 -32.47 15.91
N HIS A 64 -14.41 -32.97 17.13
CA HIS A 64 -13.28 -33.42 17.95
C HIS A 64 -12.46 -34.51 17.26
N ARG A 65 -13.10 -35.45 16.56
CA ARG A 65 -12.41 -36.51 15.80
C ARG A 65 -11.58 -35.97 14.63
N VAL A 66 -12.18 -35.11 13.81
CA VAL A 66 -11.52 -34.59 12.59
C VAL A 66 -10.44 -33.55 12.88
N LEU A 67 -10.51 -32.86 14.02
CA LEU A 67 -9.54 -31.85 14.41
C LEU A 67 -8.17 -32.47 14.74
N GLN A 68 -7.09 -31.86 14.27
CA GLN A 68 -5.71 -32.25 14.61
C GLN A 68 -5.46 -32.16 16.13
N PRO A 69 -4.49 -32.93 16.67
CA PRO A 69 -4.17 -32.89 18.10
C PRO A 69 -3.87 -31.48 18.65
N ASN A 70 -3.25 -30.63 17.83
CA ASN A 70 -2.93 -29.22 18.12
C ASN A 70 -3.95 -28.23 17.54
N GLY A 71 -5.08 -28.72 17.05
CA GLY A 71 -6.11 -27.91 16.41
C GLY A 71 -7.01 -27.16 17.40
N THR A 72 -7.70 -26.16 16.86
CA THR A 72 -8.55 -25.24 17.60
C THR A 72 -10.01 -25.34 17.14
N PHE A 73 -10.95 -25.22 18.07
CA PHE A 73 -12.38 -25.26 17.82
C PHE A 73 -13.06 -24.01 18.41
N TRP A 74 -13.88 -23.35 17.59
CA TRP A 74 -14.72 -22.23 17.99
C TRP A 74 -16.17 -22.50 17.64
N PHE A 75 -17.09 -22.01 18.47
CA PHE A 75 -18.48 -21.89 18.05
C PHE A 75 -19.18 -20.66 18.63
N ALA A 76 -20.19 -20.19 17.91
CA ALA A 76 -21.11 -19.13 18.32
C ALA A 76 -22.43 -19.71 18.85
N ILE A 77 -23.00 -19.10 19.89
CA ILE A 77 -24.32 -19.50 20.42
C ILE A 77 -25.01 -18.35 21.18
N GLY A 78 -26.34 -18.38 21.22
CA GLY A 78 -27.15 -17.49 22.05
C GLY A 78 -27.22 -17.89 23.54
N ASP A 79 -27.87 -17.06 24.35
CA ASP A 79 -27.92 -17.21 25.81
C ASP A 79 -28.45 -18.58 26.29
N ASP A 80 -29.47 -19.10 25.60
CA ASP A 80 -30.32 -20.17 26.12
C ASP A 80 -29.58 -21.51 26.26
N TYR A 81 -28.56 -21.73 25.41
CA TYR A 81 -27.80 -22.98 25.35
C TYR A 81 -26.29 -22.82 25.60
N ALA A 82 -25.82 -21.60 25.90
CA ALA A 82 -24.38 -21.34 26.03
C ALA A 82 -23.70 -22.21 27.10
N ALA A 83 -24.31 -22.34 28.27
CA ALA A 83 -23.78 -23.16 29.35
C ALA A 83 -23.82 -24.66 29.00
N ASP A 84 -24.93 -25.12 28.41
CA ASP A 84 -25.13 -26.52 28.05
C ASP A 84 -24.11 -26.99 27.00
N LEU A 85 -23.94 -26.22 25.91
CA LEU A 85 -23.00 -26.58 24.85
C LEU A 85 -21.54 -26.44 25.29
N LYS A 86 -21.23 -25.50 26.19
CA LYS A 86 -19.91 -25.42 26.82
C LYS A 86 -19.59 -26.70 27.59
N LEU A 87 -20.51 -27.17 28.43
CA LEU A 87 -20.30 -28.39 29.22
C LEU A 87 -20.21 -29.63 28.32
N ALA A 88 -21.13 -29.76 27.36
CA ALA A 88 -21.09 -30.85 26.39
C ALA A 88 -19.78 -30.88 25.58
N SER A 89 -19.23 -29.73 25.20
CA SER A 89 -17.91 -29.65 24.56
C SER A 89 -16.78 -30.22 25.44
N GLN A 90 -16.84 -29.95 26.74
CA GLN A 90 -15.85 -30.46 27.70
C GLN A 90 -16.01 -31.96 27.94
N ASP A 91 -17.25 -32.46 27.95
CA ASP A 91 -17.54 -33.89 28.07
C ASP A 91 -17.04 -34.69 26.85
N VAL A 92 -17.08 -34.08 25.65
CA VAL A 92 -16.45 -34.63 24.43
C VAL A 92 -14.92 -34.70 24.53
N GLY A 93 -14.31 -33.84 25.36
CA GLY A 93 -12.86 -33.82 25.60
C GLY A 93 -12.15 -32.52 25.27
N PHE A 94 -12.88 -31.47 24.87
CA PHE A 94 -12.27 -30.16 24.60
C PHE A 94 -11.87 -29.41 25.88
N HIS A 95 -10.82 -28.60 25.77
CA HIS A 95 -10.37 -27.70 26.83
C HIS A 95 -10.75 -26.25 26.50
N CYS A 96 -11.61 -25.65 27.32
CA CYS A 96 -11.99 -24.24 27.16
C CYS A 96 -10.81 -23.32 27.48
N ARG A 97 -10.54 -22.37 26.59
CA ARG A 97 -9.54 -21.30 26.76
C ARG A 97 -10.18 -20.00 27.16
N SER A 98 -11.22 -19.61 26.45
CA SER A 98 -11.91 -18.35 26.67
C SER A 98 -13.38 -18.50 26.35
N TRP A 99 -14.21 -17.85 27.17
CA TRP A 99 -15.59 -17.57 26.85
C TRP A 99 -15.66 -16.11 26.42
N VAL A 100 -15.59 -15.90 25.11
CA VAL A 100 -15.57 -14.56 24.53
C VAL A 100 -17.00 -14.03 24.39
N ILE A 101 -17.21 -12.77 24.75
CA ILE A 101 -18.50 -12.10 24.61
C ILE A 101 -18.47 -11.14 23.42
N TRP A 102 -19.24 -11.45 22.38
CA TRP A 102 -19.44 -10.56 21.24
C TRP A 102 -20.67 -9.69 21.47
N TYR A 103 -20.47 -8.41 21.84
CA TYR A 103 -21.55 -7.47 22.14
C TYR A 103 -21.96 -6.62 20.92
N TYR A 104 -23.25 -6.33 20.78
CA TYR A 104 -23.85 -5.50 19.74
C TYR A 104 -24.98 -4.57 20.23
N THR A 105 -25.07 -3.36 19.66
CA THR A 105 -25.86 -2.23 20.21
C THR A 105 -27.32 -2.20 19.81
N PHE A 106 -27.70 -2.90 18.74
CA PHE A 106 -29.07 -2.87 18.19
C PHE A 106 -29.90 -4.05 18.70
N GLY A 107 -29.63 -4.51 19.93
CA GLY A 107 -30.17 -5.74 20.52
C GLY A 107 -31.68 -5.92 20.35
N VAL A 108 -32.15 -7.16 20.47
CA VAL A 108 -33.59 -7.46 20.36
C VAL A 108 -34.30 -6.90 21.58
N ASN A 109 -35.22 -5.96 21.35
CA ASN A 109 -36.03 -5.38 22.42
C ASN A 109 -36.79 -6.49 23.16
N CYS A 110 -36.64 -6.54 24.48
CA CYS A 110 -37.25 -7.52 25.35
C CYS A 110 -38.18 -6.80 26.33
N SER A 111 -39.45 -7.21 26.40
CA SER A 111 -40.45 -6.55 27.27
C SER A 111 -40.49 -7.08 28.70
N LYS A 112 -39.94 -8.29 28.95
CA LYS A 112 -40.01 -9.00 30.23
C LYS A 112 -38.65 -9.39 30.80
N LYS A 113 -37.55 -8.94 30.18
CA LYS A 113 -36.16 -9.21 30.59
C LYS A 113 -35.21 -8.16 29.99
N PHE A 114 -33.94 -8.18 30.41
CA PHE A 114 -32.92 -7.33 29.81
C PHE A 114 -32.76 -7.60 28.31
N THR A 115 -32.43 -6.53 27.56
CA THR A 115 -32.26 -6.59 26.10
C THR A 115 -31.11 -7.52 25.73
N ARG A 116 -31.40 -8.49 24.84
CA ARG A 116 -30.37 -9.37 24.27
C ARG A 116 -29.48 -8.58 23.33
N SER A 117 -28.24 -8.36 23.75
CA SER A 117 -27.27 -7.47 23.11
C SER A 117 -25.89 -8.12 22.93
N HIS A 118 -25.80 -9.44 23.06
CA HIS A 118 -24.54 -10.15 22.83
C HIS A 118 -24.78 -11.57 22.32
N THR A 119 -23.71 -12.17 21.81
CA THR A 119 -23.60 -13.58 21.44
C THR A 119 -22.36 -14.15 22.12
N HIS A 120 -22.39 -15.43 22.48
CA HIS A 120 -21.27 -16.12 23.10
C HIS A 120 -20.40 -16.75 22.02
N LEU A 121 -19.09 -16.57 22.12
CA LEU A 121 -18.08 -17.25 21.31
C LEU A 121 -17.20 -18.09 22.22
N PHE A 122 -17.25 -19.40 22.08
CA PHE A 122 -16.39 -20.28 22.87
C PHE A 122 -15.12 -20.63 22.11
N TYR A 123 -13.97 -20.44 22.75
CA TYR A 123 -12.68 -20.86 22.25
C TYR A 123 -12.22 -22.13 22.98
N PHE A 124 -12.15 -23.23 22.24
CA PHE A 124 -11.70 -24.53 22.70
C PHE A 124 -10.43 -24.99 21.96
N VAL A 125 -9.65 -25.83 22.63
CA VAL A 125 -8.52 -26.56 22.01
C VAL A 125 -8.63 -28.04 22.34
N LYS A 126 -8.11 -28.88 21.44
CA LYS A 126 -8.08 -30.34 21.64
C LYS A 126 -7.03 -30.76 22.67
N ASN A 127 -5.88 -30.09 22.70
CA ASN A 127 -4.81 -30.35 23.67
C ASN A 127 -4.50 -29.11 24.51
N ALA A 128 -4.58 -29.26 25.83
CA ALA A 128 -4.36 -28.17 26.78
C ALA A 128 -2.92 -27.63 26.85
N LYS A 129 -1.95 -28.27 26.19
CA LYS A 129 -0.53 -27.88 26.24
C LYS A 129 0.08 -27.58 24.87
N ASP A 130 -0.48 -28.14 23.81
CA ASP A 130 0.04 -28.02 22.45
C ASP A 130 -1.09 -27.65 21.51
N PHE A 131 -1.10 -26.42 21.02
CA PHE A 131 -2.13 -25.90 20.14
C PHE A 131 -1.61 -24.71 19.33
N VAL A 132 -2.16 -24.51 18.13
CA VAL A 132 -1.81 -23.36 17.28
C VAL A 132 -2.43 -22.10 17.87
N PHE A 133 -1.56 -21.16 18.26
CA PHE A 133 -1.93 -19.82 18.71
C PHE A 133 -0.80 -18.86 18.33
N ARG A 134 -1.04 -18.05 17.29
CA ARG A 134 -0.04 -17.16 16.67
C ARG A 134 0.02 -15.84 17.41
N ASP A 135 0.43 -15.89 18.67
CA ASP A 135 0.42 -14.71 19.53
C ASP A 135 1.48 -13.69 19.11
N ASP A 136 2.65 -14.13 18.67
CA ASP A 136 3.78 -13.29 18.23
C ASP A 136 3.55 -12.53 16.92
N ASP A 137 2.57 -12.93 16.10
CA ASP A 137 2.23 -12.25 14.86
C ASP A 137 1.71 -10.82 15.13
N LEU A 138 2.35 -9.82 14.53
CA LEU A 138 1.99 -8.41 14.67
C LEU A 138 0.55 -8.12 14.22
N ASP A 139 0.02 -8.90 13.27
CA ASP A 139 -1.37 -8.77 12.82
C ASP A 139 -2.41 -9.17 13.90
N ASN A 140 -1.97 -9.89 14.93
CA ASN A 140 -2.78 -10.33 16.07
C ASN A 140 -2.50 -9.51 17.35
N ARG A 141 -1.60 -8.53 17.29
CA ARG A 141 -1.24 -7.66 18.41
C ARG A 141 -1.95 -6.31 18.31
N VAL A 142 -2.28 -5.73 19.45
CA VAL A 142 -2.84 -4.37 19.55
C VAL A 142 -2.02 -3.54 20.52
N PRO A 143 -2.01 -2.21 20.38
CA PRO A 143 -1.28 -1.36 21.31
C PRO A 143 -1.71 -1.59 22.76
N SER A 144 -0.73 -1.68 23.66
CA SER A 144 -0.99 -1.84 25.07
C SER A 144 -1.08 -0.48 25.76
N ALA A 145 -2.09 -0.26 26.60
CA ALA A 145 -2.10 0.92 27.46
C ALA A 145 -0.89 0.95 28.41
N ARG A 146 -0.37 -0.22 28.83
CA ARG A 146 0.88 -0.31 29.61
C ARG A 146 2.07 0.30 28.89
N GLU A 147 2.12 0.14 27.57
CA GLU A 147 3.16 0.70 26.72
C GLU A 147 2.89 2.18 26.42
N LEU A 148 1.71 2.50 25.90
CA LEU A 148 1.38 3.83 25.39
C LEU A 148 1.11 4.89 26.46
N VAL A 149 0.52 4.49 27.59
CA VAL A 149 0.04 5.41 28.62
C VAL A 149 0.95 5.37 29.84
N TYR A 150 1.34 4.18 30.28
CA TYR A 150 2.08 3.99 31.53
C TYR A 150 3.60 3.85 31.34
N ASN A 151 4.09 3.72 30.09
CA ASN A 151 5.50 3.48 29.75
C ASN A 151 6.14 2.38 30.64
N ASP A 152 5.36 1.35 30.95
CA ASP A 152 5.75 0.25 31.83
C ASP A 152 6.67 -0.70 31.06
N LYS A 153 7.90 -0.87 31.54
CA LYS A 153 8.92 -1.74 30.92
C LYS A 153 8.54 -3.22 30.85
N ARG A 154 7.48 -3.64 31.57
CA ARG A 154 6.92 -5.00 31.49
C ARG A 154 5.93 -5.16 30.34
N ALA A 155 5.57 -4.08 29.64
CA ALA A 155 4.77 -4.17 28.43
C ALA A 155 5.55 -4.91 27.34
N ASN A 156 4.85 -5.74 26.57
CA ASN A 156 5.45 -6.36 25.41
C ASN A 156 5.64 -5.27 24.32
N PRO A 157 6.87 -5.03 23.83
CA PRO A 157 7.15 -3.97 22.86
C PRO A 157 6.50 -4.17 21.49
N THR A 158 5.92 -5.35 21.22
CA THR A 158 5.14 -5.61 20.00
C THR A 158 3.63 -5.49 20.22
N GLY A 159 3.19 -4.97 21.37
CA GLY A 159 1.78 -4.85 21.74
C GLY A 159 1.24 -6.00 22.59
N ARG A 160 0.00 -5.88 23.05
CA ARG A 160 -0.72 -6.91 23.82
C ARG A 160 -1.59 -7.77 22.91
N LEU A 161 -2.04 -8.88 23.47
CA LEU A 161 -3.09 -9.69 22.89
C LEU A 161 -4.47 -9.03 23.03
N PRO A 162 -5.43 -9.53 22.25
CA PRO A 162 -6.85 -9.23 22.38
C PRO A 162 -7.44 -9.39 23.77
N ASP A 163 -8.48 -8.61 24.11
CA ASP A 163 -9.33 -8.94 25.26
C ASP A 163 -10.39 -9.99 24.91
N ASP A 164 -11.03 -10.57 25.92
CA ASP A 164 -12.09 -11.58 25.80
C ASP A 164 -13.51 -10.99 25.84
N THR A 165 -13.66 -9.69 26.08
CA THR A 165 -14.93 -8.97 26.00
C THR A 165 -14.88 -7.97 24.85
N TRP A 166 -15.82 -8.05 23.91
CA TRP A 166 -15.81 -7.26 22.66
C TRP A 166 -16.99 -6.27 22.62
N ILE A 167 -16.83 -5.03 23.16
CA ILE A 167 -17.86 -3.98 23.42
C ILE A 167 -17.97 -2.93 22.28
N ILE A 168 -19.11 -2.21 22.21
CA ILE A 168 -19.39 -1.10 21.28
C ILE A 168 -19.55 0.26 22.00
N ARG A 169 -18.98 1.32 21.41
CA ARG A 169 -19.49 2.72 21.51
C ARG A 169 -20.35 3.10 20.30
N PRO A 170 -21.50 3.78 20.46
CA PRO A 170 -22.06 4.61 19.40
C PRO A 170 -21.22 5.89 19.23
N ALA A 171 -21.07 6.38 18.00
CA ALA A 171 -20.77 7.79 17.78
C ALA A 171 -22.01 8.64 18.14
N ASP A 172 -21.80 9.84 18.67
CA ASP A 172 -22.83 10.80 19.12
C ASP A 172 -23.64 10.38 20.38
N ALA A 173 -22.99 9.73 21.36
CA ALA A 173 -23.56 9.70 22.70
C ALA A 173 -23.61 11.14 23.24
N VAL A 174 -24.81 11.60 23.57
CA VAL A 174 -25.15 12.95 24.03
C VAL A 174 -24.14 13.46 25.07
N GLY A 175 -23.47 14.59 24.80
CA GLY A 175 -22.59 15.25 25.78
C GLY A 175 -21.17 15.62 25.33
N GLU A 176 -20.74 15.37 24.09
CA GLU A 176 -19.44 15.87 23.63
C GLU A 176 -19.45 17.40 23.50
N LEU A 177 -18.67 18.07 24.37
CA LEU A 177 -18.27 19.47 24.21
C LEU A 177 -17.44 19.59 22.93
N VAL A 178 -18.02 20.23 21.92
CA VAL A 178 -17.29 20.72 20.75
C VAL A 178 -16.43 21.88 21.23
N SER A 179 -15.12 21.85 20.96
CA SER A 179 -14.25 23.00 21.23
C SER A 179 -14.65 24.13 20.30
N ASP A 180 -15.10 25.26 20.86
CA ASP A 180 -15.23 26.49 20.09
C ASP A 180 -13.84 27.00 19.66
N ASP A 181 -13.83 27.55 18.45
CA ASP A 181 -12.70 27.76 17.55
C ASP A 181 -11.73 28.90 17.96
N ASP A 182 -11.61 29.24 19.25
CA ASP A 182 -10.85 30.43 19.69
C ASP A 182 -9.90 30.24 20.89
N GLY A 183 -9.71 29.00 21.36
CA GLY A 183 -8.54 28.67 22.20
C GLY A 183 -8.50 29.29 23.60
N THR A 184 -9.64 29.71 24.16
CA THR A 184 -9.73 30.15 25.57
C THR A 184 -10.43 29.13 26.46
N TRP A 185 -9.70 28.62 27.46
CA TRP A 185 -10.21 27.74 28.51
C TRP A 185 -10.62 28.55 29.75
N ASN A 186 -11.87 28.41 30.20
CA ASN A 186 -12.34 28.89 31.50
C ASN A 186 -13.09 27.76 32.24
N PRO A 187 -12.58 27.22 33.36
CA PRO A 187 -13.14 26.03 34.02
C PRO A 187 -14.29 26.28 35.00
N TYR A 188 -14.83 27.50 35.15
CA TYR A 188 -15.83 27.78 36.20
C TYR A 188 -17.08 28.52 35.72
N GLY A 189 -17.72 28.06 34.64
CA GLY A 189 -18.86 28.80 34.06
C GLY A 189 -20.06 28.01 33.52
N SER A 190 -20.05 26.68 33.44
CA SER A 190 -21.18 25.94 32.83
C SER A 190 -22.01 25.16 33.86
N VAL A 191 -23.32 25.44 33.87
CA VAL A 191 -24.33 24.64 34.58
C VAL A 191 -24.73 23.48 33.66
N PRO A 192 -24.83 22.23 34.15
CA PRO A 192 -25.26 21.11 33.32
C PRO A 192 -26.72 21.29 32.87
N PRO A 193 -27.11 20.86 31.66
CA PRO A 193 -28.51 20.95 31.23
C PRO A 193 -29.38 19.99 32.06
N LEU A 194 -30.62 20.40 32.33
CA LEU A 194 -31.62 19.58 33.03
C LEU A 194 -32.24 18.54 32.08
N ASP A 195 -32.27 17.28 32.54
CA ASP A 195 -32.88 16.13 31.83
C ASP A 195 -34.41 16.15 31.97
N ASP A 196 -35.08 16.78 31.01
CA ASP A 196 -36.53 16.89 30.91
C ASP A 196 -37.17 15.81 30.01
N ASN A 197 -36.35 14.98 29.32
CA ASN A 197 -36.82 14.02 28.32
C ASN A 197 -36.79 12.55 28.75
N ARG A 198 -36.55 12.23 30.04
CA ARG A 198 -36.48 10.85 30.57
C ARG A 198 -35.58 9.96 29.70
N THR A 199 -34.34 10.39 29.51
CA THR A 199 -33.35 9.59 28.80
C THR A 199 -32.91 8.44 29.71
N PHE A 200 -33.54 7.28 29.56
CA PHE A 200 -33.17 6.06 30.28
C PHE A 200 -31.72 5.69 29.99
N THR A 201 -30.83 6.07 30.91
CA THR A 201 -29.49 5.54 31.13
C THR A 201 -29.54 4.02 31.28
N LEU A 202 -28.92 3.27 30.37
CA LEU A 202 -28.85 1.81 30.45
C LEU A 202 -27.51 1.23 29.96
N ARG A 203 -26.44 2.03 29.78
CA ARG A 203 -25.10 1.47 29.50
C ARG A 203 -24.02 2.18 30.32
N PRO A 204 -22.92 1.49 30.68
CA PRO A 204 -21.83 2.06 31.51
C PRO A 204 -21.31 3.43 31.05
N GLN A 205 -21.37 3.76 29.76
CA GLN A 205 -21.07 5.09 29.18
C GLN A 205 -21.99 6.25 29.59
N ASP A 206 -23.08 6.00 30.32
CA ASP A 206 -23.97 7.05 30.83
C ASP A 206 -23.45 7.62 32.19
N LEU A 207 -22.23 7.26 32.57
CA LEU A 207 -21.46 7.83 33.68
C LEU A 207 -20.30 8.63 33.10
N ASP A 208 -20.12 9.88 33.54
CA ASP A 208 -19.10 10.85 33.09
C ASP A 208 -17.62 10.43 33.29
N GLN A 209 -17.35 9.14 33.50
CA GLN A 209 -16.02 8.54 33.65
C GLN A 209 -15.86 7.13 33.06
N CYS A 210 -16.82 6.63 32.27
CA CYS A 210 -16.65 5.30 31.70
C CYS A 210 -16.21 5.36 30.23
N PHE A 211 -14.97 4.85 30.08
CA PHE A 211 -14.17 4.70 28.88
C PHE A 211 -13.46 6.00 28.40
N THR A 212 -12.12 6.02 28.55
CA THR A 212 -11.17 7.14 28.31
C THR A 212 -9.94 6.64 27.51
N ARG A 213 -8.89 7.46 27.28
CA ARG A 213 -7.69 7.16 26.44
C ARG A 213 -6.86 5.90 26.82
N SER A 214 -7.37 4.99 27.66
CA SER A 214 -6.72 3.81 28.21
C SER A 214 -7.55 2.51 28.06
N GLU A 215 -8.33 2.34 27.00
CA GLU A 215 -9.20 1.17 26.81
C GLU A 215 -8.57 -0.02 26.06
N ASP A 216 -9.00 -1.23 26.43
CA ASP A 216 -8.45 -2.53 26.00
C ASP A 216 -9.43 -3.41 25.16
N THR A 217 -10.67 -2.97 25.03
CA THR A 217 -11.75 -3.76 24.44
C THR A 217 -11.87 -3.66 22.90
N TRP A 218 -12.40 -4.71 22.29
CA TRP A 218 -12.46 -4.95 20.85
C TRP A 218 -13.87 -4.84 20.26
N TYR A 219 -14.03 -4.46 18.98
CA TYR A 219 -15.36 -4.25 18.38
C TYR A 219 -15.57 -4.95 17.02
N PHE A 220 -16.67 -5.68 16.85
CA PHE A 220 -17.24 -6.03 15.54
C PHE A 220 -18.76 -5.81 15.50
N PRO A 221 -19.30 -5.06 14.53
CA PRO A 221 -20.74 -4.92 14.38
C PRO A 221 -21.37 -6.19 13.79
N ARG A 222 -22.62 -6.52 14.16
CA ARG A 222 -23.44 -7.46 13.38
C ARG A 222 -23.63 -6.95 11.96
N VAL A 223 -23.67 -7.86 10.98
CA VAL A 223 -23.94 -7.52 9.57
C VAL A 223 -25.43 -7.18 9.42
N ALA A 224 -25.79 -5.89 9.48
CA ALA A 224 -27.15 -5.43 9.29
C ALA A 224 -27.52 -5.32 7.79
N GLY A 225 -28.81 -5.26 7.48
CA GLY A 225 -29.31 -5.30 6.09
C GLY A 225 -28.79 -4.20 5.16
N THR A 226 -28.26 -3.10 5.71
CA THR A 226 -27.69 -1.97 4.97
C THR A 226 -26.18 -2.04 4.78
N PHE A 227 -25.52 -3.07 5.28
CA PHE A 227 -24.06 -3.17 5.28
C PHE A 227 -23.55 -3.67 3.93
N LYS A 228 -22.42 -3.13 3.48
CA LYS A 228 -21.80 -3.52 2.20
C LYS A 228 -21.48 -5.03 2.13
N GLU A 229 -21.07 -5.60 3.26
CA GLU A 229 -20.73 -7.02 3.40
C GLU A 229 -21.96 -7.94 3.27
N ARG A 230 -23.17 -7.41 3.43
CA ARG A 230 -24.39 -8.21 3.47
C ARG A 230 -24.64 -8.88 2.12
N ALA A 231 -24.64 -10.21 2.12
CA ALA A 231 -24.90 -11.01 0.93
C ALA A 231 -26.39 -11.04 0.53
N GLY A 232 -27.29 -10.66 1.44
CA GLY A 232 -28.72 -10.45 1.17
C GLY A 232 -29.58 -11.73 1.25
N PHE A 233 -29.00 -12.90 0.96
CA PHE A 233 -29.70 -14.19 0.94
C PHE A 233 -29.73 -14.96 2.28
N HIS A 234 -28.88 -14.58 3.25
CA HIS A 234 -28.79 -15.26 4.54
C HIS A 234 -29.11 -14.28 5.68
N GLY A 235 -30.08 -14.62 6.54
CA GLY A 235 -30.62 -13.75 7.59
C GLY A 235 -29.61 -13.32 8.65
N CYS A 236 -28.79 -14.25 9.10
CA CYS A 236 -27.87 -14.10 10.23
C CYS A 236 -26.40 -14.20 9.81
N GLN A 237 -25.97 -13.45 8.79
CA GLN A 237 -24.58 -13.47 8.33
C GLN A 237 -23.58 -12.98 9.40
N MET A 238 -22.52 -13.75 9.64
CA MET A 238 -21.42 -13.39 10.53
C MET A 238 -20.51 -12.30 9.91
N PRO A 239 -19.86 -11.43 10.71
CA PRO A 239 -18.92 -10.44 10.19
C PRO A 239 -17.57 -11.05 9.80
N GLU A 240 -17.03 -10.70 8.65
CA GLU A 240 -15.76 -11.23 8.15
C GLU A 240 -14.58 -10.87 9.05
N GLN A 241 -14.55 -9.68 9.62
CA GLN A 241 -13.43 -9.25 10.48
C GLN A 241 -13.40 -10.01 11.81
N LEU A 242 -14.58 -10.41 12.32
CA LEU A 242 -14.72 -11.27 13.50
C LEU A 242 -14.03 -12.62 13.25
N LEU A 243 -14.38 -13.25 12.13
CA LEU A 243 -13.83 -14.55 11.73
C LEU A 243 -12.37 -14.44 11.33
N GLY A 244 -11.96 -13.34 10.70
CA GLY A 244 -10.59 -13.15 10.24
C GLY A 244 -9.59 -13.03 11.37
N ARG A 245 -10.04 -12.53 12.52
CA ARG A 245 -9.27 -12.52 13.77
C ARG A 245 -9.09 -13.92 14.34
N ILE A 246 -10.16 -14.71 14.40
CA ILE A 246 -10.10 -16.12 14.83
C ILE A 246 -9.16 -16.92 13.93
N ILE A 247 -9.35 -16.82 12.60
CA ILE A 247 -8.58 -17.58 11.61
C ILE A 247 -7.10 -17.17 11.61
N ARG A 248 -6.76 -15.87 11.67
CA ARG A 248 -5.35 -15.42 11.75
C ARG A 248 -4.65 -15.83 13.04
N THR A 249 -5.38 -15.89 14.14
CA THR A 249 -4.81 -16.25 15.46
C THR A 249 -4.62 -17.76 15.60
N CYS A 250 -5.54 -18.56 15.07
CA CYS A 250 -5.61 -20.00 15.35
C CYS A 250 -5.27 -20.90 14.16
N SER A 251 -4.71 -20.35 13.07
CA SER A 251 -4.28 -21.11 11.89
C SER A 251 -3.15 -20.39 11.12
N ASN A 252 -2.40 -21.14 10.31
CA ASN A 252 -1.38 -20.64 9.38
C ASN A 252 -1.91 -20.60 7.94
N THR A 253 -1.22 -19.87 7.06
CA THR A 253 -1.49 -19.93 5.61
C THR A 253 -1.33 -21.36 5.10
N GLY A 254 -2.27 -21.84 4.29
CA GLY A 254 -2.33 -23.23 3.82
C GLY A 254 -3.00 -24.23 4.76
N ASP A 255 -3.27 -23.87 6.02
CA ASP A 255 -4.04 -24.73 6.93
C ASP A 255 -5.49 -24.90 6.45
N VAL A 256 -6.15 -25.98 6.89
CA VAL A 256 -7.54 -26.30 6.57
C VAL A 256 -8.47 -25.76 7.65
N VAL A 257 -9.39 -24.88 7.24
CA VAL A 257 -10.47 -24.32 8.08
C VAL A 257 -11.80 -25.00 7.74
N LEU A 258 -12.48 -25.54 8.73
CA LEU A 258 -13.76 -26.23 8.59
C LEU A 258 -14.91 -25.41 9.16
N ASP A 259 -16.02 -25.34 8.42
CA ASP A 259 -17.31 -24.82 8.91
C ASP A 259 -18.41 -25.88 8.75
N PRO A 260 -18.89 -26.50 9.84
CA PRO A 260 -19.98 -27.48 9.77
C PRO A 260 -21.35 -26.88 9.39
N PHE A 261 -21.49 -25.55 9.43
CA PHE A 261 -22.74 -24.83 9.23
C PHE A 261 -22.50 -23.63 8.29
N ALA A 262 -22.09 -23.91 7.06
CA ALA A 262 -21.49 -22.89 6.20
C ALA A 262 -22.41 -21.69 5.92
N GLY A 263 -23.73 -21.90 5.80
CA GLY A 263 -24.74 -20.86 5.62
C GLY A 263 -24.36 -19.85 4.53
N SER A 264 -24.10 -18.60 4.96
CA SER A 264 -23.62 -17.52 4.08
C SER A 264 -22.21 -17.71 3.48
N ALA A 265 -21.53 -18.81 3.79
CA ALA A 265 -20.14 -19.13 3.49
C ALA A 265 -19.11 -18.12 4.05
N THR A 266 -19.42 -17.40 5.13
CA THR A 266 -18.53 -16.34 5.63
C THR A 266 -17.21 -16.89 6.15
N THR A 267 -17.21 -17.97 6.95
CA THR A 267 -15.97 -18.61 7.44
C THR A 267 -15.06 -19.03 6.29
N LEU A 268 -15.66 -19.66 5.27
CA LEU A 268 -14.95 -20.16 4.08
C LEU A 268 -14.42 -19.00 3.23
N ALA A 269 -15.22 -17.94 3.05
CA ALA A 269 -14.82 -16.72 2.37
C ALA A 269 -13.59 -16.10 3.05
N VAL A 270 -13.63 -15.96 4.37
CA VAL A 270 -12.53 -15.41 5.16
C VAL A 270 -11.29 -16.32 5.11
N ALA A 271 -11.47 -17.64 5.21
CA ALA A 271 -10.38 -18.60 5.05
C ALA A 271 -9.69 -18.44 3.69
N LYS A 272 -10.45 -18.39 2.60
CA LYS A 272 -9.95 -18.17 1.24
C LYS A 272 -9.21 -16.83 1.12
N LYS A 273 -9.82 -15.73 1.59
CA LYS A 273 -9.22 -14.38 1.60
C LYS A 273 -7.85 -14.37 2.30
N LEU A 274 -7.72 -15.11 3.40
CA LEU A 274 -6.50 -15.22 4.19
C LEU A 274 -5.54 -16.32 3.70
N GLY A 275 -5.82 -16.98 2.57
CA GLY A 275 -4.94 -18.01 2.00
C GLY A 275 -4.93 -19.33 2.76
N ARG A 276 -6.02 -19.68 3.46
CA ARG A 276 -6.26 -21.00 4.03
C ARG A 276 -7.07 -21.85 3.04
N GLN A 277 -6.92 -23.17 3.14
CA GLN A 277 -7.86 -24.09 2.52
C GLN A 277 -9.11 -24.18 3.38
N PHE A 278 -10.24 -24.59 2.79
CA PHE A 278 -11.48 -24.67 3.56
C PHE A 278 -12.32 -25.89 3.20
N ILE A 279 -13.17 -26.31 4.13
CA ILE A 279 -14.22 -27.31 3.91
C ILE A 279 -15.49 -26.78 4.57
N GLY A 280 -16.61 -26.80 3.87
CA GLY A 280 -17.91 -26.42 4.43
C GLY A 280 -18.94 -27.52 4.28
N PHE A 281 -19.84 -27.66 5.24
CA PHE A 281 -21.07 -28.45 5.10
C PHE A 281 -22.28 -27.55 5.18
N GLU A 282 -23.25 -27.78 4.30
CA GLU A 282 -24.50 -27.04 4.26
C GLU A 282 -25.62 -27.94 3.72
N VAL A 283 -26.74 -27.99 4.43
CA VAL A 283 -27.89 -28.85 4.09
C VAL A 283 -28.80 -28.18 3.05
N SER A 284 -28.80 -26.85 2.98
CA SER A 284 -29.55 -26.10 1.98
C SER A 284 -28.82 -26.06 0.64
N LYS A 285 -29.44 -26.64 -0.38
CA LYS A 285 -28.95 -26.57 -1.76
C LYS A 285 -28.82 -25.13 -2.27
N ASP A 286 -29.72 -24.25 -1.86
CA ASP A 286 -29.71 -22.84 -2.27
C ASP A 286 -28.54 -22.11 -1.62
N TYR A 287 -28.28 -22.33 -0.32
CA TYR A 287 -27.13 -21.75 0.36
C TYR A 287 -25.80 -22.29 -0.17
N VAL A 288 -25.72 -23.56 -0.54
CA VAL A 288 -24.55 -24.10 -1.27
C VAL A 288 -24.32 -23.36 -2.58
N CYS A 289 -25.37 -23.12 -3.37
CA CYS A 289 -25.27 -22.39 -4.63
C CYS A 289 -24.77 -20.95 -4.40
N TYR A 290 -25.43 -20.19 -3.53
CA TYR A 290 -25.06 -18.80 -3.25
C TYR A 290 -23.69 -18.66 -2.57
N GLY A 291 -23.35 -19.61 -1.70
CA GLY A 291 -22.05 -19.69 -1.05
C GLY A 291 -20.93 -19.93 -2.07
N ASN A 292 -21.14 -20.84 -3.03
CA ASN A 292 -20.19 -21.08 -4.11
C ASN A 292 -20.04 -19.87 -5.03
N ASP A 293 -21.14 -19.17 -5.38
CA ASP A 293 -21.06 -17.92 -6.15
C ASP A 293 -20.24 -16.85 -5.41
N ARG A 294 -20.48 -16.69 -4.11
CA ARG A 294 -19.68 -15.80 -3.25
C ARG A 294 -18.21 -16.21 -3.27
N LEU A 295 -17.89 -17.48 -3.04
CA LEU A 295 -16.52 -17.99 -3.03
C LEU A 295 -15.82 -17.83 -4.38
N ASN A 296 -16.52 -18.08 -5.49
CA ASN A 296 -15.99 -17.92 -6.85
C ASN A 296 -15.64 -16.46 -7.17
N SER A 297 -16.35 -15.50 -6.56
CA SER A 297 -16.05 -14.07 -6.70
C SER A 297 -14.86 -13.58 -5.85
N ILE A 298 -14.36 -14.40 -4.93
CA ILE A 298 -13.30 -14.06 -3.99
C ILE A 298 -11.95 -14.58 -4.49
N CYS A 299 -10.95 -13.72 -4.49
CA CYS A 299 -9.54 -14.04 -4.71
C CYS A 299 -8.78 -14.16 -3.37
N VAL A 300 -7.75 -15.00 -3.34
CA VAL A 300 -6.82 -15.03 -2.20
C VAL A 300 -6.16 -13.66 -2.07
N GLY A 301 -6.14 -13.09 -0.85
CA GLY A 301 -5.65 -11.74 -0.58
C GLY A 301 -6.73 -10.64 -0.62
N ASP A 302 -7.96 -10.96 -1.01
CA ASP A 302 -9.07 -10.00 -0.93
C ASP A 302 -9.27 -9.49 0.51
N ARG A 303 -9.58 -8.20 0.64
CA ARG A 303 -9.78 -7.58 1.96
C ARG A 303 -11.01 -8.19 2.67
N LEU A 304 -10.90 -8.37 3.98
CA LEU A 304 -12.05 -8.61 4.85
C LEU A 304 -12.95 -7.37 4.88
N ASP A 305 -14.24 -7.57 4.68
CA ASP A 305 -15.22 -6.50 4.73
C ASP A 305 -15.40 -5.95 6.16
N GLY A 306 -15.57 -4.63 6.29
CA GLY A 306 -15.58 -3.94 7.58
C GLY A 306 -14.24 -3.33 8.00
N SER A 307 -14.24 -2.64 9.16
CA SER A 307 -13.02 -2.09 9.77
C SER A 307 -12.36 -3.15 10.65
N PRO A 308 -11.02 -3.32 10.60
CA PRO A 308 -10.29 -4.20 11.52
C PRO A 308 -10.47 -3.80 12.99
N GLU A 309 -10.49 -2.48 13.25
CA GLU A 309 -10.85 -1.88 14.54
C GLU A 309 -11.90 -0.80 14.26
N PRO A 310 -13.20 -1.10 14.31
CA PRO A 310 -14.22 -0.09 14.12
C PRO A 310 -14.23 0.84 15.36
N LEU A 311 -14.22 2.15 15.15
CA LEU A 311 -14.41 3.16 16.22
C LEU A 311 -15.72 3.94 16.04
N LYS A 312 -16.45 3.64 14.95
CA LYS A 312 -17.70 4.28 14.53
C LYS A 312 -18.61 3.21 13.91
N SER A 313 -19.91 3.39 14.01
CA SER A 313 -20.91 2.57 13.30
C SER A 313 -20.77 2.71 11.78
N ALA A 314 -21.17 1.66 11.03
CA ALA A 314 -21.15 1.69 9.57
C ALA A 314 -21.92 2.91 9.04
N PRO A 315 -21.42 3.61 8.00
CA PRO A 315 -22.05 4.83 7.50
C PRO A 315 -23.50 4.58 7.07
N LYS A 316 -24.40 5.54 7.34
CA LYS A 316 -25.81 5.47 6.90
C LYS A 316 -25.85 5.36 5.37
N THR A 317 -26.53 4.34 4.85
CA THR A 317 -26.96 4.34 3.44
C THR A 317 -27.95 5.49 3.29
N SER A 318 -27.57 6.51 2.53
CA SER A 318 -28.39 7.72 2.38
C SER A 318 -29.75 7.39 1.75
N VAL A 319 -30.83 7.74 2.44
CA VAL A 319 -32.19 7.72 1.89
C VAL A 319 -32.37 8.92 0.95
N LYS A 320 -32.82 8.60 -0.28
CA LYS A 320 -33.40 9.46 -1.32
C LYS A 320 -32.89 10.92 -1.38
N ARG A 321 -31.86 11.16 -2.19
CA ARG A 321 -31.72 12.46 -2.88
C ARG A 321 -32.35 12.35 -4.27
N GLY A 322 -33.48 13.03 -4.44
CA GLY A 322 -34.14 13.22 -5.73
C GLY A 322 -33.29 14.06 -6.69
N LYS A 323 -33.54 13.80 -7.98
CA LYS A 323 -32.91 14.31 -9.21
C LYS A 323 -31.50 13.78 -9.51
N ARG A 324 -31.54 12.55 -10.04
CA ARG A 324 -30.62 11.85 -10.97
C ARG A 324 -29.37 12.64 -11.40
N SER A 325 -28.23 12.25 -10.84
CA SER A 325 -27.16 11.70 -11.66
C SER A 325 -27.62 10.28 -12.08
N THR A 326 -27.43 9.86 -13.33
CA THR A 326 -28.01 8.58 -13.82
C THR A 326 -27.41 7.39 -13.06
N ALA A 327 -28.12 6.25 -13.04
CA ALA A 327 -27.64 5.02 -12.38
C ALA A 327 -26.26 4.57 -12.90
N GLU A 328 -25.91 4.97 -14.13
CA GLU A 328 -24.58 4.80 -14.72
C GLU A 328 -23.50 5.58 -13.97
N GLU A 329 -23.71 6.82 -13.55
CA GLU A 329 -22.70 7.63 -12.86
C GLU A 329 -22.37 7.11 -11.45
N ARG A 330 -23.35 6.49 -10.76
CA ARG A 330 -23.14 5.83 -9.45
C ARG A 330 -22.46 4.46 -9.59
N ALA A 331 -22.82 3.69 -10.61
CA ALA A 331 -22.11 2.44 -10.93
C ALA A 331 -20.65 2.73 -11.31
N VAL A 332 -20.40 3.80 -12.07
CA VAL A 332 -19.05 4.25 -12.47
C VAL A 332 -18.23 4.73 -11.27
N GLN A 333 -18.81 5.42 -10.29
CA GLN A 333 -18.09 5.83 -9.07
C GLN A 333 -17.75 4.65 -8.13
N ASP A 334 -18.64 3.66 -8.00
CA ASP A 334 -18.41 2.48 -7.15
C ASP A 334 -17.45 1.46 -7.84
N VAL A 335 -17.50 1.39 -9.18
CA VAL A 335 -16.49 0.72 -10.01
C VAL A 335 -15.15 1.45 -9.91
N ALA A 336 -15.09 2.78 -10.02
CA ALA A 336 -13.85 3.55 -9.87
C ALA A 336 -13.23 3.40 -8.47
N ALA A 337 -14.03 3.31 -7.40
CA ALA A 337 -13.53 3.06 -6.05
C ALA A 337 -13.04 1.60 -5.84
N LYS A 338 -13.68 0.62 -6.50
CA LYS A 338 -13.18 -0.77 -6.60
C LYS A 338 -11.91 -0.87 -7.45
N GLU A 339 -11.86 -0.23 -8.61
CA GLU A 339 -10.70 -0.14 -9.51
C GLU A 339 -9.53 0.59 -8.84
N GLN A 340 -9.78 1.63 -8.04
CA GLN A 340 -8.75 2.34 -7.31
C GLN A 340 -8.16 1.51 -6.17
N ARG A 341 -8.94 0.61 -5.56
CA ARG A 341 -8.47 -0.33 -4.52
C ARG A 341 -7.79 -1.56 -5.11
N TYR A 342 -8.33 -2.11 -6.21
CA TYR A 342 -7.66 -3.11 -7.04
C TYR A 342 -6.32 -2.56 -7.54
N SER A 343 -6.30 -1.33 -8.05
CA SER A 343 -5.09 -0.61 -8.46
C SER A 343 -4.11 -0.42 -7.30
N ASN A 344 -4.56 -0.16 -6.06
CA ASN A 344 -3.64 -0.04 -4.91
C ASN A 344 -3.03 -1.39 -4.48
N PHE A 345 -3.80 -2.47 -4.48
CA PHE A 345 -3.29 -3.82 -4.17
C PHE A 345 -2.39 -4.35 -5.29
N GLN A 346 -2.81 -4.17 -6.54
CA GLN A 346 -2.00 -4.46 -7.72
C GLN A 346 -0.73 -3.60 -7.73
N ARG A 347 -0.78 -2.34 -7.26
CA ARG A 347 0.40 -1.49 -7.09
C ARG A 347 1.33 -2.01 -6.00
N GLU A 348 0.82 -2.58 -4.93
CA GLU A 348 1.65 -3.17 -3.86
C GLU A 348 2.31 -4.48 -4.32
N LEU A 349 1.58 -5.36 -5.02
CA LEU A 349 2.15 -6.52 -5.70
C LEU A 349 3.18 -6.12 -6.77
N THR A 350 2.88 -5.08 -7.55
CA THR A 350 3.82 -4.53 -8.54
C THR A 350 5.05 -3.95 -7.84
N ASP A 351 4.91 -3.29 -6.68
CA ASP A 351 6.04 -2.76 -5.91
C ASP A 351 6.99 -3.87 -5.43
N VAL A 352 6.43 -4.98 -4.91
CA VAL A 352 7.21 -6.16 -4.52
C VAL A 352 7.85 -6.83 -5.73
N GLY A 353 7.09 -7.00 -6.81
CA GLY A 353 7.57 -7.59 -8.05
C GLY A 353 8.70 -6.79 -8.71
N ILE A 354 8.60 -5.46 -8.71
CA ILE A 354 9.63 -4.55 -9.22
C ILE A 354 10.89 -4.62 -8.36
N ALA A 355 10.76 -4.65 -7.04
CA ALA A 355 11.90 -4.82 -6.15
C ALA A 355 12.61 -6.17 -6.40
N GLU A 356 11.85 -7.23 -6.64
CA GLU A 356 12.38 -8.56 -6.97
C GLU A 356 13.04 -8.60 -8.36
N ALA A 357 12.42 -7.99 -9.38
CA ALA A 357 13.01 -7.86 -10.72
C ALA A 357 14.36 -7.13 -10.64
N PHE A 358 14.38 -6.00 -9.93
CA PHE A 358 15.61 -5.25 -9.68
C PHE A 358 16.66 -6.10 -8.97
N ARG A 359 16.30 -6.81 -7.88
CA ARG A 359 17.21 -7.72 -7.15
C ARG A 359 17.84 -8.79 -8.04
N ARG A 360 17.15 -9.26 -9.07
CA ARG A 360 17.65 -10.30 -9.99
C ARG A 360 18.58 -9.77 -11.07
N THR A 361 18.40 -8.51 -11.50
CA THR A 361 19.06 -8.00 -12.72
C THR A 361 19.99 -6.82 -12.48
N HIS A 362 20.03 -6.25 -11.27
CA HIS A 362 20.82 -5.04 -11.02
C HIS A 362 22.34 -5.23 -11.08
N ASP A 363 22.84 -6.47 -11.09
CA ASP A 363 24.27 -6.83 -11.20
C ASP A 363 25.17 -6.05 -10.22
N GLY A 364 24.68 -5.80 -9.01
CA GLY A 364 25.40 -5.02 -8.00
C GLY A 364 25.40 -3.50 -8.22
N PHE A 365 24.84 -3.00 -9.33
CA PHE A 365 24.66 -1.57 -9.60
C PHE A 365 23.42 -0.99 -8.91
N SER A 366 23.33 0.35 -8.90
CA SER A 366 22.21 1.10 -8.33
C SER A 366 21.03 1.23 -9.29
N ALA A 367 19.84 1.55 -8.77
CA ALA A 367 18.66 1.82 -9.59
C ALA A 367 18.88 2.95 -10.62
N ASP A 368 19.64 3.99 -10.29
CA ASP A 368 20.01 5.04 -11.27
C ASP A 368 20.81 4.46 -12.44
N ARG A 369 21.71 3.50 -12.18
CA ARG A 369 22.51 2.85 -13.24
C ARG A 369 21.68 1.90 -14.07
N VAL A 370 20.81 1.10 -13.44
CA VAL A 370 19.91 0.19 -14.16
C VAL A 370 18.97 0.94 -15.11
N VAL A 371 18.48 2.12 -14.74
CA VAL A 371 17.61 2.92 -15.61
C VAL A 371 18.39 3.68 -16.70
N ALA A 372 19.59 4.17 -16.39
CA ALA A 372 20.40 4.93 -17.35
C ALA A 372 21.10 4.05 -18.41
N ASP A 373 21.43 2.81 -18.09
CA ASP A 373 22.11 1.88 -18.99
C ASP A 373 21.09 1.11 -19.84
N PRO A 374 21.08 1.28 -21.18
CA PRO A 374 20.10 0.61 -22.03
C PRO A 374 20.09 -0.92 -21.89
N GLN A 375 21.25 -1.54 -21.69
CA GLN A 375 21.35 -2.99 -21.61
C GLN A 375 20.84 -3.52 -20.26
N LEU A 376 21.23 -2.89 -19.15
CA LEU A 376 20.72 -3.25 -17.83
C LEU A 376 19.22 -2.94 -17.73
N ASN A 377 18.76 -1.84 -18.33
CA ASN A 377 17.35 -1.50 -18.34
C ASN A 377 16.53 -2.54 -19.10
N GLN A 378 17.03 -2.97 -20.27
CA GLN A 378 16.39 -4.03 -21.04
C GLN A 378 16.28 -5.33 -20.21
N GLN A 379 17.35 -5.75 -19.54
CA GLN A 379 17.31 -6.94 -18.68
C GLN A 379 16.29 -6.80 -17.53
N PHE A 380 16.22 -5.62 -16.92
CA PHE A 380 15.22 -5.32 -15.88
C PHE A 380 13.78 -5.37 -16.43
N VAL A 381 13.53 -4.79 -17.60
CA VAL A 381 12.24 -4.83 -18.29
C VAL A 381 11.84 -6.28 -18.62
N GLU A 382 12.75 -7.07 -19.19
CA GLU A 382 12.54 -8.50 -19.47
C GLU A 382 12.30 -9.33 -18.20
N ALA A 383 12.88 -8.93 -17.06
CA ALA A 383 12.59 -9.56 -15.78
C ALA A 383 11.20 -9.19 -15.24
N CYS A 384 10.75 -7.94 -15.45
CA CYS A 384 9.39 -7.52 -15.12
C CYS A 384 8.36 -8.28 -15.96
N GLU A 385 8.62 -8.47 -17.25
CA GLU A 385 7.79 -9.26 -18.17
C GLU A 385 7.71 -10.72 -17.73
N ARG A 386 8.84 -11.35 -17.37
CA ARG A 386 8.88 -12.73 -16.88
C ARG A 386 8.17 -12.95 -15.55
N LEU A 387 8.05 -11.91 -14.73
CA LEU A 387 7.29 -11.93 -13.47
C LEU A 387 5.81 -11.60 -13.67
N ASP A 388 5.36 -11.43 -14.93
CA ASP A 388 3.99 -11.09 -15.31
C ASP A 388 3.48 -9.83 -14.60
N LEU A 389 4.37 -8.84 -14.41
CA LEU A 389 4.02 -7.58 -13.75
C LEU A 389 3.17 -6.72 -14.68
N VAL A 390 2.10 -6.15 -14.14
CA VAL A 390 1.24 -5.26 -14.93
C VAL A 390 1.95 -3.93 -15.19
N GLY A 391 2.00 -3.52 -16.46
CA GLY A 391 2.59 -2.25 -16.89
C GLY A 391 3.43 -2.38 -18.17
N ASN A 392 4.29 -1.41 -18.37
CA ASN A 392 5.30 -1.35 -19.42
C ASN A 392 6.61 -0.76 -18.88
N ALA A 393 7.65 -0.72 -19.72
CA ALA A 393 8.96 -0.19 -19.35
C ALA A 393 8.90 1.18 -18.67
N ARG A 394 8.06 2.11 -19.15
CA ARG A 394 7.88 3.43 -18.53
C ARG A 394 7.37 3.32 -17.10
N SER A 395 6.29 2.58 -16.88
CA SER A 395 5.70 2.44 -15.55
C SER A 395 6.61 1.68 -14.58
N TRP A 396 7.34 0.67 -15.06
CA TRP A 396 8.25 -0.12 -14.23
C TRP A 396 9.47 0.68 -13.79
N ASN A 397 10.10 1.42 -14.71
CA ASN A 397 11.21 2.33 -14.39
C ASN A 397 10.76 3.45 -13.42
N THR A 398 9.56 4.00 -13.64
CA THR A 398 8.98 5.03 -12.75
C THR A 398 8.78 4.48 -11.33
N THR A 399 8.23 3.26 -11.23
CA THR A 399 8.03 2.58 -9.95
C THR A 399 9.35 2.27 -9.27
N LEU A 400 10.37 1.81 -10.00
CA LEU A 400 11.70 1.55 -9.46
C LEU A 400 12.31 2.81 -8.84
N PHE A 401 12.23 3.95 -9.52
CA PHE A 401 12.67 5.24 -8.96
C PHE A 401 11.87 5.67 -7.73
N ARG A 402 10.57 5.44 -7.73
CA ARG A 402 9.70 5.71 -6.57
C ARG A 402 10.12 4.87 -5.36
N LEU A 403 10.33 3.58 -5.54
CA LEU A 403 10.79 2.67 -4.48
C LEU A 403 12.15 3.07 -3.93
N ARG A 404 13.09 3.44 -4.82
CA ARG A 404 14.40 3.97 -4.42
C ARG A 404 14.26 5.23 -3.57
N LYS A 405 13.49 6.23 -4.03
CA LYS A 405 13.27 7.50 -3.29
C LYS A 405 12.59 7.30 -1.95
N ALA A 406 11.71 6.30 -1.85
CA ALA A 406 11.04 5.92 -0.61
C ALA A 406 11.91 5.07 0.36
N GLY A 407 13.17 4.76 0.00
CA GLY A 407 14.06 3.93 0.82
C GLY A 407 13.68 2.45 0.85
N LYS A 408 12.68 2.02 0.07
CA LYS A 408 12.18 0.63 0.05
C LYS A 408 13.15 -0.37 -0.59
N LEU A 409 14.17 0.09 -1.32
CA LEU A 409 15.22 -0.77 -1.89
C LEU A 409 16.48 -0.86 -1.02
N SER A 410 16.49 -0.24 0.17
CA SER A 410 17.68 -0.15 1.04
C SER A 410 18.23 -1.51 1.51
N HIS A 411 17.38 -2.54 1.54
CA HIS A 411 17.76 -3.91 1.88
C HIS A 411 18.46 -4.66 0.72
N ILE A 412 18.39 -4.14 -0.52
CA ILE A 412 19.08 -4.69 -1.69
C ILE A 412 20.43 -3.97 -1.81
N GLN A 413 21.52 -4.68 -1.53
CA GLN A 413 22.86 -4.07 -1.55
C GLN A 413 23.30 -3.74 -2.98
N SER A 414 23.86 -2.54 -3.18
CA SER A 414 24.60 -2.18 -4.39
C SER A 414 26.08 -2.03 -4.03
N TRP A 415 26.94 -2.90 -4.58
CA TRP A 415 28.38 -2.91 -4.31
C TRP A 415 29.22 -2.41 -5.49
N GLN A 416 28.67 -2.36 -6.70
CA GLN A 416 29.37 -1.83 -7.87
C GLN A 416 29.13 -0.33 -8.02
N ARG A 417 30.20 0.47 -7.94
CA ARG A 417 30.14 1.90 -8.22
C ARG A 417 30.31 2.16 -9.71
N THR A 418 29.38 2.91 -10.28
CA THR A 418 29.54 3.44 -11.63
C THR A 418 30.55 4.58 -11.61
N THR A 419 31.72 4.36 -12.21
CA THR A 419 32.80 5.35 -12.32
C THR A 419 32.97 5.77 -13.78
N LEU A 420 32.65 7.03 -14.07
CA LEU A 420 33.08 7.76 -15.27
C LEU A 420 33.85 8.99 -14.79
N SER A 421 35.03 9.24 -15.34
CA SER A 421 35.82 10.42 -14.97
C SER A 421 35.22 11.69 -15.57
N TRP A 422 35.47 12.83 -14.93
CA TRP A 422 35.03 14.13 -15.45
C TRP A 422 35.71 14.48 -16.77
N ASP A 423 36.95 14.02 -16.96
CA ASP A 423 37.73 14.24 -18.17
C ASP A 423 37.13 13.48 -19.36
N GLU A 424 36.71 12.22 -19.16
CA GLU A 424 35.98 11.45 -20.18
C GLU A 424 34.61 12.06 -20.49
N CYS A 425 33.93 12.59 -19.48
CA CYS A 425 32.62 13.20 -19.65
C CYS A 425 32.67 14.55 -20.36
N ASP A 426 33.80 15.28 -20.31
CA ASP A 426 33.93 16.62 -20.90
C ASP A 426 33.40 16.61 -22.33
N GLU A 427 33.73 15.61 -23.16
CA GLU A 427 33.32 15.53 -24.57
C GLU A 427 31.83 15.74 -24.82
N TYR A 428 30.96 15.18 -23.97
CA TYR A 428 29.52 15.09 -24.21
C TYR A 428 28.64 15.64 -23.08
N LEU A 429 29.22 16.12 -21.99
CA LEU A 429 28.46 16.60 -20.82
C LEU A 429 27.52 17.76 -21.20
N PHE A 430 28.03 18.71 -21.99
CA PHE A 430 27.24 19.84 -22.50
C PHE A 430 26.03 19.36 -23.35
N ALA A 431 26.24 18.35 -24.20
CA ALA A 431 25.21 17.81 -25.06
C ALA A 431 24.11 17.12 -24.23
N SER A 432 24.51 16.45 -23.14
CA SER A 432 23.58 15.83 -22.19
C SER A 432 22.73 16.89 -21.47
N GLU A 433 23.33 18.02 -21.08
CA GLU A 433 22.61 19.13 -20.45
C GLU A 433 21.64 19.80 -21.42
N VAL A 434 22.10 20.11 -22.64
CA VAL A 434 21.28 20.76 -23.66
C VAL A 434 20.13 19.85 -24.10
N ALA A 435 20.37 18.55 -24.29
CA ALA A 435 19.32 17.59 -24.59
C ALA A 435 18.25 17.57 -23.47
N TRP A 436 18.68 17.50 -22.21
CA TRP A 436 17.77 17.54 -21.07
C TRP A 436 16.95 18.84 -21.03
N GLN A 437 17.61 20.00 -21.01
CA GLN A 437 16.92 21.28 -20.86
C GLN A 437 16.06 21.63 -22.08
N SER A 438 16.49 21.26 -23.30
CA SER A 438 15.69 21.48 -24.51
C SER A 438 14.39 20.68 -24.48
N MET A 439 14.42 19.43 -24.00
CA MET A 439 13.21 18.61 -23.86
C MET A 439 12.25 19.23 -22.85
N VAL A 440 12.76 19.73 -21.73
CA VAL A 440 11.96 20.45 -20.72
C VAL A 440 11.36 21.74 -21.27
N ASN A 441 12.16 22.55 -21.97
CA ASN A 441 11.69 23.81 -22.57
C ASN A 441 10.60 23.56 -23.62
N SER A 442 10.75 22.51 -24.44
CA SER A 442 9.77 22.12 -25.46
C SER A 442 8.53 21.41 -24.90
N GLN A 443 8.44 21.24 -23.57
CA GLN A 443 7.38 20.48 -22.89
C GLN A 443 7.29 19.01 -23.35
N ALA A 444 8.34 18.47 -23.97
CA ALA A 444 8.43 17.06 -24.35
C ALA A 444 8.58 16.15 -23.11
N ALA A 445 9.15 16.68 -22.03
CA ALA A 445 9.22 16.02 -20.73
C ALA A 445 9.23 17.06 -19.60
N SER A 446 8.74 16.72 -18.42
CA SER A 446 8.71 17.59 -17.24
C SER A 446 9.97 17.50 -16.37
N SER A 447 10.71 16.39 -16.44
CA SER A 447 11.88 16.14 -15.59
C SER A 447 12.85 15.11 -16.20
N LEU A 448 14.08 15.06 -15.67
CA LEU A 448 15.06 14.04 -16.09
C LEU A 448 14.60 12.62 -15.76
N ASP A 449 13.91 12.44 -14.63
CA ASP A 449 13.39 11.12 -14.25
C ASP A 449 12.33 10.66 -15.26
N GLU A 450 11.47 11.55 -15.75
CA GLU A 450 10.50 11.21 -16.79
C GLU A 450 11.20 10.82 -18.10
N ILE A 451 12.22 11.58 -18.51
CA ILE A 451 13.00 11.29 -19.72
C ILE A 451 13.59 9.87 -19.65
N PHE A 452 14.20 9.48 -18.53
CA PHE A 452 14.87 8.19 -18.43
C PHE A 452 13.95 7.02 -18.10
N CYS A 453 12.79 7.28 -17.49
CA CYS A 453 11.84 6.20 -17.28
C CYS A 453 11.16 5.78 -18.59
N ASP A 454 10.84 6.70 -19.50
CA ASP A 454 10.18 6.42 -20.77
C ASP A 454 11.19 6.09 -21.89
N PRO A 455 11.16 4.88 -22.49
CA PRO A 455 12.10 4.52 -23.56
C PRO A 455 12.08 5.45 -24.78
N ASN A 456 10.93 6.00 -25.14
CA ASN A 456 10.82 6.89 -26.29
C ASN A 456 11.45 8.25 -26.00
N LEU A 457 11.22 8.79 -24.81
CA LEU A 457 11.85 10.04 -24.37
C LEU A 457 13.36 9.85 -24.19
N ALA A 458 13.78 8.71 -23.64
CA ALA A 458 15.18 8.37 -23.50
C ALA A 458 15.87 8.26 -24.87
N SER A 459 15.22 7.68 -25.87
CA SER A 459 15.72 7.65 -27.25
C SER A 459 15.82 9.06 -27.86
N GLN A 460 14.79 9.90 -27.69
CA GLN A 460 14.83 11.29 -28.17
C GLN A 460 15.94 12.09 -27.49
N PHE A 461 16.15 11.88 -26.19
CA PHE A 461 17.26 12.45 -25.44
C PHE A 461 18.59 12.01 -26.04
N ASP A 462 18.76 10.71 -26.28
CA ASP A 462 19.98 10.16 -26.87
C ASP A 462 20.24 10.74 -28.25
N ASP A 463 19.21 10.88 -29.10
CA ASP A 463 19.35 11.43 -30.45
C ASP A 463 19.72 12.91 -30.44
N ARG A 464 19.11 13.70 -29.55
CA ARG A 464 19.46 15.12 -29.36
C ARG A 464 20.91 15.26 -28.88
N ALA A 465 21.31 14.50 -27.87
CA ALA A 465 22.67 14.53 -27.34
C ALA A 465 23.69 14.08 -28.40
N ARG A 466 23.38 13.00 -29.14
CA ARG A 466 24.26 12.45 -30.19
C ARG A 466 24.44 13.39 -31.38
N ARG A 467 23.43 14.19 -31.75
CA ARG A 467 23.59 15.21 -32.79
C ARG A 467 24.52 16.33 -32.36
N LEU A 468 24.50 16.72 -31.08
CA LEU A 468 25.38 17.75 -30.54
C LEU A 468 26.80 17.25 -30.28
N ALA A 469 26.96 15.99 -29.87
CA ALA A 469 28.24 15.36 -29.58
C ALA A 469 28.26 13.90 -30.07
N PRO A 470 28.48 13.63 -31.36
CA PRO A 470 28.50 12.25 -31.88
C PRO A 470 29.71 11.45 -31.37
N GLY A 471 29.60 10.12 -31.38
CA GLY A 471 30.71 9.21 -31.04
C GLY A 471 30.60 8.54 -29.66
N HIS A 472 29.56 8.82 -28.88
CA HIS A 472 29.32 8.17 -27.58
C HIS A 472 28.06 7.31 -27.58
N ASP A 473 28.07 6.29 -26.73
CA ASP A 473 26.91 5.44 -26.47
C ASP A 473 25.83 6.16 -25.65
N SER A 474 24.60 5.64 -25.70
CA SER A 474 23.45 6.20 -24.98
C SER A 474 23.65 6.25 -23.46
N PHE A 475 24.34 5.24 -22.89
CA PHE A 475 24.60 5.21 -21.46
C PHE A 475 25.44 6.43 -21.01
N LYS A 476 26.47 6.80 -21.77
CA LYS A 476 27.32 7.98 -21.50
C LYS A 476 26.52 9.27 -21.43
N TYR A 477 25.66 9.56 -22.42
CA TYR A 477 24.85 10.79 -22.38
C TYR A 477 23.89 10.79 -21.18
N ARG A 478 23.19 9.68 -20.94
CA ARG A 478 22.22 9.57 -19.85
C ARG A 478 22.90 9.72 -18.49
N TRP A 479 24.06 9.08 -18.31
CA TRP A 479 24.86 9.20 -17.10
C TRP A 479 25.45 10.60 -16.93
N GLY A 480 25.86 11.26 -18.02
CA GLY A 480 26.32 12.65 -18.02
C GLY A 480 25.28 13.61 -17.43
N ALA A 481 24.02 13.48 -17.83
CA ALA A 481 22.93 14.28 -17.24
C ALA A 481 22.69 13.95 -15.75
N LEU A 482 22.82 12.68 -15.34
CA LEU A 482 22.77 12.31 -13.91
C LEU A 482 23.94 12.90 -13.11
N MET A 483 25.14 12.94 -13.70
CA MET A 483 26.31 13.57 -13.08
C MET A 483 26.09 15.07 -12.88
N ILE A 484 25.58 15.78 -13.90
CA ILE A 484 25.21 17.19 -13.79
C ILE A 484 24.22 17.40 -12.63
N ARG A 485 23.13 16.63 -12.60
CA ARG A 485 22.12 16.71 -11.53
C ARG A 485 22.72 16.49 -10.14
N LYS A 486 23.55 15.46 -9.98
CA LYS A 486 24.19 15.13 -8.68
C LYS A 486 25.19 16.20 -8.24
N GLU A 487 25.90 16.81 -9.18
CA GLU A 487 26.91 17.85 -8.89
C GLU A 487 26.30 19.25 -8.75
N ALA A 488 25.10 19.49 -9.32
CA ALA A 488 24.53 20.83 -9.45
C ALA A 488 24.47 21.60 -8.12
N LYS A 489 24.06 20.95 -7.01
CA LYS A 489 24.04 21.59 -5.69
C LYS A 489 25.43 22.03 -5.24
N ALA A 490 26.43 21.18 -5.37
CA ALA A 490 27.81 21.49 -4.97
C ALA A 490 28.43 22.53 -5.89
N ALA A 491 28.15 22.47 -7.20
CA ALA A 491 28.54 23.48 -8.18
C ALA A 491 27.99 24.86 -7.84
N ARG A 492 26.71 24.96 -7.44
CA ARG A 492 26.10 26.21 -6.98
C ARG A 492 26.79 26.77 -5.74
N CYS A 493 27.05 25.94 -4.72
CA CYS A 493 27.77 26.39 -3.53
C CYS A 493 29.18 26.90 -3.87
N ARG A 494 29.91 26.21 -4.76
CA ARG A 494 31.22 26.69 -5.23
C ARG A 494 31.10 27.97 -6.07
N ALA A 495 30.00 28.16 -6.79
CA ALA A 495 29.76 29.34 -7.62
C ALA A 495 29.59 30.64 -6.81
N GLU A 496 29.20 30.56 -5.53
CA GLU A 496 28.97 31.73 -4.67
C GLU A 496 30.25 32.53 -4.38
N VAL A 497 31.39 31.86 -4.35
CA VAL A 497 32.70 32.50 -4.12
C VAL A 497 33.37 32.94 -5.42
N LEU A 498 32.77 32.64 -6.58
CA LEU A 498 33.28 33.05 -7.89
C LEU A 498 32.71 34.40 -8.28
N THR A 499 33.56 35.25 -8.87
CA THR A 499 33.13 36.52 -9.46
C THR A 499 33.04 36.36 -10.96
N VAL A 500 31.86 36.63 -11.55
CA VAL A 500 31.68 36.54 -13.00
C VAL A 500 32.69 37.47 -13.70
N PRO A 501 33.44 36.98 -14.71
CA PRO A 501 34.40 37.80 -15.43
C PRO A 501 33.76 39.09 -15.96
N ARG A 502 34.48 40.22 -15.81
CA ARG A 502 33.98 41.54 -16.22
C ARG A 502 33.78 41.64 -17.74
N ARG A 503 34.54 40.88 -18.52
CA ARG A 503 34.41 40.77 -19.98
C ARG A 503 34.54 39.30 -20.39
N PHE A 504 33.52 38.80 -21.08
CA PHE A 504 33.69 37.72 -22.05
C PHE A 504 34.29 38.31 -23.32
N GLY A 505 35.01 37.51 -24.13
CA GLY A 505 35.58 37.96 -25.40
C GLY A 505 34.54 38.61 -26.34
N GLU A 506 35.00 39.16 -27.46
CA GLU A 506 34.09 39.76 -28.46
C GLU A 506 33.05 38.74 -28.97
N ILE A 507 31.82 39.21 -29.18
CA ILE A 507 30.75 38.40 -29.76
C ILE A 507 31.04 38.23 -31.25
N ARG A 508 31.18 36.98 -31.72
CA ARG A 508 31.43 36.67 -33.14
C ARG A 508 30.58 35.49 -33.59
N PRO A 509 30.18 35.40 -34.88
CA PRO A 509 29.61 34.18 -35.44
C PRO A 509 30.61 33.03 -35.33
N ILE A 510 30.14 31.82 -35.01
CA ILE A 510 31.01 30.63 -34.84
C ILE A 510 31.80 30.29 -36.11
N ASP A 511 31.24 30.58 -37.29
CA ASP A 511 31.86 30.28 -38.59
C ASP A 511 32.98 31.25 -38.96
N GLU A 512 32.99 32.44 -38.36
CA GLU A 512 34.01 33.47 -38.58
C GLU A 512 35.19 33.36 -37.60
N LEU A 513 35.16 32.38 -36.71
CA LEU A 513 36.18 32.22 -35.67
C LEU A 513 37.41 31.46 -36.17
N ASP A 514 38.59 32.06 -36.00
CA ASP A 514 39.87 31.37 -36.21
C ASP A 514 40.21 30.46 -35.01
N ILE A 515 39.53 29.32 -34.96
CA ILE A 515 39.70 28.33 -33.88
C ILE A 515 41.10 27.72 -33.88
N ALA A 516 41.78 27.68 -35.03
CA ALA A 516 43.11 27.09 -35.15
C ALA A 516 44.18 27.90 -34.38
N SER A 517 43.94 29.20 -34.20
CA SER A 517 44.79 30.10 -33.41
C SER A 517 44.74 29.86 -31.89
N LEU A 518 43.75 29.11 -31.40
CA LEU A 518 43.59 28.83 -29.97
C LEU A 518 44.60 27.77 -29.49
N PRO A 519 45.15 27.91 -28.26
CA PRO A 519 46.00 26.90 -27.66
C PRO A 519 45.28 25.55 -27.57
N ALA A 520 45.95 24.47 -27.98
CA ALA A 520 45.41 23.12 -27.83
C ALA A 520 45.42 22.69 -26.35
N GLY A 521 44.35 22.02 -25.90
CA GLY A 521 44.26 21.51 -24.52
C GLY A 521 44.12 22.59 -23.43
N SER A 522 43.90 23.86 -23.80
CA SER A 522 43.57 24.89 -22.82
C SER A 522 42.11 24.78 -22.40
N ALA A 523 41.86 24.76 -21.10
CA ALA A 523 40.53 24.81 -20.57
C ALA A 523 39.90 26.19 -20.82
N GLY A 524 38.57 26.29 -20.78
CA GLY A 524 37.93 27.58 -20.96
C GLY A 524 36.44 27.60 -20.71
N LEU A 525 35.91 28.82 -20.79
CA LEU A 525 34.49 29.14 -20.65
C LEU A 525 33.98 29.64 -21.98
N TYR A 526 32.76 29.27 -22.35
CA TYR A 526 32.11 29.74 -23.57
C TYR A 526 30.65 30.07 -23.32
N LEU A 527 30.16 31.07 -24.05
CA LEU A 527 28.79 31.56 -24.00
C LEU A 527 28.26 31.64 -25.43
N LEU A 528 27.24 30.84 -25.71
CA LEU A 528 26.48 30.82 -26.96
C LEU A 528 25.28 31.76 -26.83
N SER A 529 25.00 32.51 -27.89
CA SER A 529 23.90 33.47 -27.97
C SER A 529 23.26 33.44 -29.35
N GLU A 530 21.95 33.67 -29.43
CA GLU A 530 21.23 33.87 -30.71
C GLU A 530 21.30 35.33 -31.17
N SER A 531 21.44 36.24 -30.20
CA SER A 531 21.65 37.67 -30.40
C SER A 531 22.46 38.22 -29.22
N PRO A 532 22.96 39.46 -29.27
CA PRO A 532 23.70 40.04 -28.16
C PRO A 532 22.95 39.99 -26.81
N THR A 533 21.61 40.04 -26.85
CA THR A 533 20.72 40.04 -25.68
C THR A 533 20.17 38.65 -25.32
N GLN A 534 20.00 37.74 -26.29
CA GLN A 534 19.45 36.41 -26.04
C GLN A 534 20.54 35.35 -25.88
N LYS A 535 20.72 34.89 -24.63
CA LYS A 535 21.75 33.92 -24.25
C LYS A 535 21.20 32.49 -24.36
N LEU A 536 21.93 31.65 -25.09
CA LEU A 536 21.50 30.31 -25.44
C LEU A 536 22.04 29.28 -24.43
N TYR A 537 23.35 29.21 -24.26
CA TYR A 537 24.01 28.22 -23.42
C TYR A 537 25.36 28.73 -22.92
N VAL A 538 25.73 28.39 -21.69
CA VAL A 538 27.06 28.60 -21.12
C VAL A 538 27.67 27.25 -20.81
N GLY A 539 28.92 27.05 -21.19
CA GLY A 539 29.66 25.85 -20.83
C GLY A 539 31.04 26.14 -20.26
N GLU A 540 31.48 25.20 -19.44
CA GLU A 540 32.86 25.04 -18.98
C GLU A 540 33.44 23.80 -19.67
N THR A 541 34.69 23.86 -20.12
CA THR A 541 35.34 22.72 -20.77
C THR A 541 36.83 22.65 -20.48
N LEU A 542 37.36 21.44 -20.46
CA LEU A 542 38.79 21.17 -20.28
C LEU A 542 39.60 21.38 -21.57
N ASP A 543 38.95 21.36 -22.73
CA ASP A 543 39.57 21.66 -24.02
C ASP A 543 38.67 22.59 -24.84
N LEU A 544 38.94 23.89 -24.71
CA LEU A 544 38.17 24.94 -25.37
C LEU A 544 38.24 24.81 -26.89
N ARG A 545 39.44 24.59 -27.44
CA ARG A 545 39.62 24.48 -28.89
C ARG A 545 38.77 23.34 -29.44
N ARG A 546 38.87 22.15 -28.85
CA ARG A 546 38.07 20.97 -29.26
C ARG A 546 36.57 21.25 -29.16
N ARG A 547 36.13 21.88 -28.07
CA ARG A 547 34.71 22.24 -27.90
C ARG A 547 34.21 23.16 -29.00
N LEU A 548 34.98 24.20 -29.34
CA LEU A 548 34.57 25.16 -30.38
C LEU A 548 34.56 24.51 -31.77
N GLU A 549 35.53 23.64 -32.07
CA GLU A 549 35.54 22.84 -33.30
C GLU A 549 34.29 21.96 -33.40
N LEU A 550 33.90 21.30 -32.31
CA LEU A 550 32.69 20.48 -32.26
C LEU A 550 31.42 21.31 -32.46
N ILE A 551 31.30 22.47 -31.79
CA ILE A 551 30.14 23.36 -31.95
C ILE A 551 30.02 23.84 -33.40
N ARG A 552 31.15 24.20 -34.05
CA ARG A 552 31.17 24.60 -35.46
C ARG A 552 30.77 23.44 -36.39
N GLN A 553 31.29 22.24 -36.15
CA GLN A 553 30.94 21.05 -36.94
C GLN A 553 29.47 20.66 -36.80
N GLN A 554 28.91 20.84 -35.61
CA GLN A 554 27.51 20.54 -35.30
C GLN A 554 26.62 21.80 -35.33
N SER A 555 26.99 22.82 -36.10
CA SER A 555 26.23 24.08 -36.18
C SER A 555 24.77 23.84 -36.57
N ASN A 556 24.52 22.91 -37.51
CA ASN A 556 23.18 22.48 -37.88
C ASN A 556 22.39 21.87 -36.72
N ALA A 557 23.02 21.04 -35.88
CA ALA A 557 22.37 20.45 -34.71
C ALA A 557 22.03 21.49 -33.63
N TRP A 558 22.83 22.55 -33.54
CA TRP A 558 22.53 23.68 -32.66
C TRP A 558 21.40 24.56 -33.19
N LEU A 559 21.19 24.63 -34.50
CA LEU A 559 20.03 25.31 -35.10
C LEU A 559 18.70 24.57 -34.81
N ASP A 560 18.73 23.27 -34.51
CA ASP A 560 17.52 22.56 -34.03
C ASP A 560 17.03 23.09 -32.66
N VAL A 561 17.90 23.78 -31.91
CA VAL A 561 17.63 24.30 -30.56
C VAL A 561 17.86 25.81 -30.46
N ALA A 562 18.08 26.49 -31.58
CA ALA A 562 18.33 27.92 -31.67
C ALA A 562 17.49 28.56 -32.78
N ASP A 563 16.97 29.76 -32.54
CA ASP A 563 16.05 30.43 -33.48
C ASP A 563 16.80 31.25 -34.56
N ALA A 564 18.14 31.35 -34.45
CA ALA A 564 19.01 32.13 -35.33
C ALA A 564 20.46 31.58 -35.36
N SER A 565 21.32 32.19 -36.17
CA SER A 565 22.76 31.88 -36.22
C SER A 565 23.45 32.02 -34.86
N ILE A 566 24.43 31.14 -34.60
CA ILE A 566 25.09 31.02 -33.29
C ILE A 566 26.21 32.04 -33.17
N LEU A 567 26.05 32.96 -32.23
CA LEU A 567 27.10 33.86 -31.78
C LEU A 567 27.81 33.26 -30.57
N ILE A 568 29.13 33.39 -30.54
CA ILE A 568 29.96 32.87 -29.46
C ILE A 568 30.79 33.97 -28.80
N GLN A 569 30.94 33.86 -27.50
CA GLN A 569 32.00 34.50 -26.72
C GLN A 569 32.73 33.42 -25.93
N PHE A 570 34.03 33.54 -25.74
CA PHE A 570 34.79 32.60 -24.92
C PHE A 570 35.86 33.32 -24.09
N LEU A 571 36.39 32.59 -23.11
CA LEU A 571 37.46 33.01 -22.22
C LEU A 571 38.37 31.80 -21.96
N PRO A 572 39.60 31.76 -22.50
CA PRO A 572 40.59 30.74 -22.16
C PRO A 572 40.99 30.85 -20.68
N MET A 573 41.27 29.72 -20.05
CA MET A 573 41.62 29.59 -18.64
C MET A 573 42.83 28.68 -18.48
N ASP A 574 43.78 29.05 -17.62
CA ASP A 574 45.05 28.30 -17.46
C ASP A 574 44.88 26.96 -16.74
N ASN A 575 43.84 26.78 -15.92
CA ASN A 575 43.49 25.49 -15.32
C ASN A 575 42.04 25.49 -14.74
N LEU A 576 41.23 24.48 -15.04
CA LEU A 576 39.83 24.34 -14.58
C LEU A 576 39.59 23.25 -13.52
N MET A 577 40.63 22.84 -12.78
CA MET A 577 40.45 21.94 -11.63
C MET A 577 39.48 22.47 -10.54
N ALA A 578 39.11 23.75 -10.58
CA ALA A 578 38.29 24.40 -9.56
C ALA A 578 36.75 24.34 -9.79
N GLY A 579 36.28 23.92 -10.98
CA GLY A 579 34.87 24.13 -11.32
C GLY A 579 33.94 22.98 -10.98
N LYS A 580 34.07 21.85 -11.70
CA LYS A 580 33.01 20.84 -11.81
C LYS A 580 31.64 21.55 -11.95
N LEU A 581 31.50 22.37 -13.00
CA LEU A 581 30.31 23.18 -13.30
C LEU A 581 30.10 24.45 -12.45
N ALA A 582 31.01 24.81 -11.53
CA ALA A 582 30.84 26.00 -10.69
C ALA A 582 30.92 27.31 -11.49
N TRP A 583 31.86 27.43 -12.44
CA TRP A 583 31.91 28.60 -13.32
C TRP A 583 30.66 28.68 -14.19
N GLN A 584 30.25 27.54 -14.74
CA GLN A 584 29.04 27.43 -15.53
C GLN A 584 27.81 27.91 -14.74
N SER A 585 27.65 27.47 -13.49
CA SER A 585 26.56 27.92 -12.60
C SER A 585 26.64 29.42 -12.28
N CYS A 586 27.84 29.93 -11.94
CA CYS A 586 28.08 31.35 -11.66
C CYS A 586 27.63 32.25 -12.81
N ILE A 587 28.02 31.87 -14.04
CA ILE A 587 27.73 32.64 -15.25
C ILE A 587 26.26 32.46 -15.66
N ALA A 588 25.72 31.24 -15.56
CA ALA A 588 24.32 30.98 -15.87
C ALA A 588 23.36 31.78 -14.97
N LYS A 589 23.71 32.01 -13.70
CA LYS A 589 22.95 32.87 -12.78
C LYS A 589 22.89 34.33 -13.24
N LYS A 590 23.96 34.84 -13.85
CA LYS A 590 24.02 36.23 -14.35
C LYS A 590 23.29 36.40 -15.68
N TYR A 591 23.49 35.47 -16.61
CA TYR A 591 23.05 35.63 -18.00
C TYR A 591 21.74 34.93 -18.32
N ALA A 592 21.21 34.10 -17.41
CA ALA A 592 19.97 33.34 -17.56
C ALA A 592 19.81 32.63 -18.93
N PRO A 593 20.82 31.88 -19.41
CA PRO A 593 20.75 31.21 -20.70
C PRO A 593 19.61 30.18 -20.77
N ARG A 594 19.05 30.01 -21.97
CA ARG A 594 17.86 29.18 -22.24
C ARG A 594 18.10 27.68 -22.02
N LEU A 595 19.27 27.16 -22.39
CA LEU A 595 19.56 25.72 -22.50
C LEU A 595 20.43 25.17 -21.37
N ASN A 596 20.87 25.98 -20.41
CA ASN A 596 21.48 25.43 -19.19
C ASN A 596 20.41 24.84 -18.28
N CYS A 597 20.71 23.71 -17.65
CA CYS A 597 19.72 23.01 -16.85
C CYS A 597 19.25 23.90 -15.68
N PHE A 598 17.96 23.88 -15.37
CA PHE A 598 17.40 24.68 -14.27
C PHE A 598 18.12 24.44 -12.94
N GLU A 599 18.59 23.21 -12.71
CA GLU A 599 19.35 22.88 -11.51
C GLU A 599 20.66 23.68 -11.39
N LEU A 600 21.35 24.06 -12.47
CA LEU A 600 22.55 24.88 -12.35
C LEU A 600 22.26 26.38 -12.18
N ARG A 601 21.01 26.82 -12.39
CA ARG A 601 20.59 28.23 -12.41
C ARG A 601 19.89 28.71 -11.13
N SER A 602 19.20 27.83 -10.41
CA SER A 602 18.32 28.20 -9.29
C SER A 602 19.12 28.65 -8.05
N ALA A 603 18.72 29.76 -7.41
CA ALA A 603 19.25 30.13 -6.09
C ALA A 603 18.73 29.14 -5.04
N SER A 604 19.60 28.70 -4.12
CA SER A 604 19.26 27.79 -3.01
C SER A 604 18.24 28.37 -2.06
#